data_AF-A0A183EK50-F1
#
_entry.id   AF-A0A183EK50-F1
#
_cell.length_a   1.000
_cell.length_b   1.000
_cell.length_c   1.000
_cell.angle_alpha   90.00
_cell.angle_beta   90.00
_cell.angle_gamma   90.00
#
_symmetry.space_group_name_H-M   'P 1'
#
loop_
_entity.id
_entity.type
_entity.pdbx_description
1 polymer ?
#
loop_
_entity_poly.entity_id
_entity_poly.type
_entity_poly.pdbx_seq_one_letter_code
_entity_poly.pdbx_strand_id
1 'polypeptide(L)'
;LNDLGSYQKVGKWIAGRKLDLNVERVRNGLKNWRGALPLSVCSTDCPRGHYRAYQDQSCCWTCIPCDVSTSIIINETSCVQCPLGHAPDEDLLVCRPILPTTLEYDSPWVVLPAAFSAVGIVATLFVVGVIFENHFFITFHGRPAEILNFEKKEYETLEEISKAVWLGDALPWVTLQSLAGKVTR
;
A
#
# COMPACT_ATOMS: atom_id res chain seq x y z
N LEU A 1 9.18 4.26 -61.86
CA LEU A 1 8.37 3.98 -60.65
C LEU A 1 7.38 2.91 -61.05
N ASN A 2 7.38 1.74 -60.41
CA ASN A 2 6.49 0.66 -60.81
C ASN A 2 5.03 1.03 -60.48
N ASP A 3 4.21 1.06 -61.53
CA ASP A 3 2.83 1.57 -61.62
C ASP A 3 1.78 0.66 -60.95
N LEU A 4 1.81 0.50 -59.63
CA LEU A 4 0.77 -0.24 -58.89
C LEU A 4 -0.24 0.67 -58.16
N GLY A 5 -0.21 1.98 -58.39
CA GLY A 5 -1.12 2.93 -57.72
C GLY A 5 -1.61 4.06 -58.63
N SER A 6 -2.90 4.39 -58.52
CA SER A 6 -3.53 5.52 -59.24
C SER A 6 -3.60 6.75 -58.34
N TYR A 7 -3.10 7.89 -58.81
CA TYR A 7 -3.19 9.17 -58.11
C TYR A 7 -4.53 9.84 -58.39
N GLN A 8 -5.22 10.30 -57.34
CA GLN A 8 -6.51 10.96 -57.46
C GLN A 8 -6.51 12.34 -56.80
N LYS A 9 -7.07 13.34 -57.49
CA LYS A 9 -7.20 14.70 -56.94
C LYS A 9 -8.29 14.72 -55.86
N VAL A 10 -7.92 15.14 -54.66
CA VAL A 10 -8.80 15.16 -53.48
C VAL A 10 -9.19 16.56 -52.99
N GLY A 11 -8.55 17.62 -53.49
CA GLY A 11 -8.90 18.99 -53.07
C GLY A 11 -8.12 20.08 -53.79
N LYS A 12 -8.37 21.33 -53.36
CA LYS A 12 -7.68 22.55 -53.79
C LYS A 12 -7.36 23.40 -52.56
N TRP A 13 -6.12 23.86 -52.46
CA TRP A 13 -5.68 24.81 -51.44
C TRP A 13 -5.57 26.21 -52.05
N ILE A 14 -6.16 27.21 -51.38
CA ILE A 14 -5.98 28.62 -51.71
C ILE A 14 -5.27 29.28 -50.53
N ALA A 15 -4.04 29.75 -50.76
CA ALA A 15 -3.20 30.33 -49.72
C ALA A 15 -3.93 31.42 -48.93
N GLY A 16 -3.96 31.28 -47.60
CA GLY A 16 -4.52 32.25 -46.66
C GLY A 16 -6.05 32.34 -46.63
N ARG A 17 -6.80 31.52 -47.38
CA ARG A 17 -8.27 31.59 -47.40
C ARG A 17 -8.95 30.30 -46.96
N LYS A 18 -8.78 29.21 -47.70
CA LYS A 18 -9.53 27.98 -47.43
C LYS A 18 -8.88 26.74 -48.05
N LEU A 19 -8.91 25.64 -47.29
CA LEU A 19 -8.69 24.29 -47.80
C LEU A 19 -10.04 23.73 -48.21
N ASP A 20 -10.23 23.55 -49.51
CA ASP A 20 -11.37 22.81 -50.04
C ASP A 20 -10.93 21.37 -50.32
N LEU A 21 -11.12 20.51 -49.33
CA LEU A 21 -10.75 19.10 -49.37
C LEU A 21 -12.01 18.23 -49.34
N ASN A 22 -12.11 17.32 -50.29
CA ASN A 22 -13.16 16.30 -50.27
C ASN A 22 -12.77 15.20 -49.28
N VAL A 23 -13.14 15.41 -48.01
CA VAL A 23 -12.85 14.52 -46.88
C VAL A 23 -13.41 13.12 -47.12
N GLU A 24 -14.55 12.99 -47.80
CA GLU A 24 -15.17 11.70 -48.08
C GLU A 24 -14.36 10.85 -49.07
N ARG A 25 -13.79 11.48 -50.11
CA ARG A 25 -12.87 10.80 -51.03
C ARG A 25 -11.59 10.34 -50.35
N VAL A 26 -11.01 11.19 -49.50
CA VAL A 26 -9.84 10.82 -48.69
C VAL A 26 -10.20 9.66 -47.75
N ARG A 27 -11.31 9.76 -47.03
CA ARG A 27 -11.77 8.72 -46.10
C ARG A 27 -12.07 7.40 -46.82
N ASN A 28 -12.65 7.41 -48.01
CA ASN A 28 -12.93 6.20 -48.79
C ASN A 28 -11.64 5.57 -49.34
N GLY A 29 -10.64 6.39 -49.73
CA GLY A 29 -9.30 5.89 -50.04
C GLY A 29 -8.63 5.22 -48.84
N LEU A 30 -8.75 5.82 -47.65
CA LEU A 30 -8.22 5.28 -46.40
C LEU A 30 -9.02 4.06 -45.88
N LYS A 31 -10.32 3.94 -46.14
CA LYS A 31 -11.13 2.76 -45.79
C LYS A 31 -10.68 1.50 -46.52
N ASN A 32 -10.20 1.64 -47.76
CA ASN A 32 -9.66 0.54 -48.55
C ASN A 32 -8.23 0.15 -48.12
N TRP A 33 -7.63 0.92 -47.20
CA TRP A 33 -6.34 0.64 -46.62
C TRP A 33 -6.48 -0.42 -45.53
N ARG A 34 -5.74 -1.53 -45.64
CA ARG A 34 -5.79 -2.62 -44.65
C ARG A 34 -4.93 -2.36 -43.40
N GLY A 35 -4.21 -1.23 -43.35
CA GLY A 35 -3.38 -0.83 -42.22
C GLY A 35 -4.08 0.17 -41.29
N ALA A 36 -3.61 0.27 -40.05
CA ALA A 36 -4.01 1.36 -39.16
C ALA A 36 -3.64 2.72 -39.77
N LEU A 37 -4.53 3.71 -39.65
CA LEU A 37 -4.20 5.08 -40.04
C LEU A 37 -3.00 5.55 -39.20
N PRO A 38 -1.96 6.14 -39.81
CA PRO A 38 -0.83 6.64 -39.04
C PRO A 38 -1.28 7.88 -38.26
N LEU A 39 -1.41 7.75 -36.94
CA LEU A 39 -1.49 8.91 -36.04
C LEU A 39 -0.07 9.46 -35.86
N SER A 40 0.14 10.73 -36.21
CA SER A 40 1.39 11.44 -35.99
C SER A 40 1.36 12.11 -34.61
N VAL A 41 1.46 11.33 -33.54
CA VAL A 41 1.44 11.84 -32.16
C VAL A 41 2.72 11.42 -31.44
N CYS A 42 3.36 12.35 -30.72
CA CYS A 42 4.61 12.10 -29.96
C CYS A 42 4.33 11.32 -28.67
N SER A 43 3.24 11.64 -27.99
CA SER A 43 2.89 11.12 -26.67
C SER A 43 1.42 10.76 -26.58
N THR A 44 1.12 9.62 -25.96
CA THR A 44 -0.24 9.18 -25.67
C THR A 44 -0.68 9.62 -24.29
N ASP A 45 -1.98 9.53 -24.02
CA ASP A 45 -2.51 9.75 -22.67
C ASP A 45 -1.87 8.79 -21.66
N CYS A 46 -1.52 9.32 -20.48
CA CYS A 46 -0.86 8.54 -19.44
C CYS A 46 -1.86 7.65 -18.70
N PRO A 47 -1.44 6.46 -18.26
CA PRO A 47 -2.23 5.64 -17.37
C PRO A 47 -2.38 6.31 -15.99
N ARG A 48 -3.34 5.83 -15.20
CA ARG A 48 -3.57 6.38 -13.85
C ARG A 48 -2.34 6.21 -12.95
N GLY A 49 -2.18 7.12 -11.99
CA GLY A 49 -1.02 7.16 -11.11
C GLY A 49 0.27 7.71 -11.74
N HIS A 50 0.19 8.27 -12.95
CA HIS A 50 1.33 8.90 -13.63
C HIS A 50 1.03 10.36 -13.92
N TYR A 51 2.07 11.20 -13.87
CA TYR A 51 2.01 12.60 -14.28
C TYR A 51 2.79 12.82 -15.57
N ARG A 52 2.42 13.88 -16.30
CA ARG A 52 3.04 14.30 -17.56
C ARG A 52 4.25 15.17 -17.28
N ALA A 53 5.44 14.66 -17.60
CA ALA A 53 6.66 15.44 -17.64
C ALA A 53 6.90 15.92 -19.07
N TYR A 54 6.71 17.21 -19.33
CA TYR A 54 6.99 17.81 -20.64
C TYR A 54 8.50 17.85 -20.91
N GLN A 55 8.90 17.54 -22.14
CA GLN A 55 10.30 17.60 -22.59
C GLN A 55 10.56 18.94 -23.31
N ASP A 56 11.66 19.02 -24.07
CA ASP A 56 12.14 20.22 -24.79
C ASP A 56 11.16 20.76 -25.86
N GLN A 57 10.10 20.00 -26.17
CA GLN A 57 9.00 20.40 -27.03
C GLN A 57 7.67 20.37 -26.25
N SER A 58 6.87 21.44 -26.35
CA SER A 58 5.62 21.59 -25.60
C SER A 58 4.55 20.53 -25.90
N CYS A 59 4.62 19.85 -27.04
CA CYS A 59 3.66 18.81 -27.44
C CYS A 59 4.06 17.39 -27.04
N CYS A 60 5.26 17.18 -26.48
CA CYS A 60 5.73 15.85 -26.11
C CYS A 60 5.92 15.76 -24.59
N TRP A 61 5.30 14.74 -23.99
CA TRP A 61 5.42 14.42 -22.58
C TRP A 61 5.79 12.95 -22.37
N THR A 62 6.45 12.69 -21.24
CA THR A 62 6.73 11.34 -20.73
C THR A 62 5.89 11.11 -19.48
N CYS A 63 5.36 9.89 -19.32
CA CYS A 63 4.60 9.51 -18.14
C CYS A 63 5.56 9.06 -17.03
N ILE A 64 5.59 9.76 -15.91
CA ILE A 64 6.40 9.39 -14.75
C ILE A 64 5.46 8.91 -13.64
N PRO A 65 5.72 7.76 -13.00
CA PRO A 65 4.88 7.26 -11.91
C PRO A 65 5.01 8.15 -10.67
N CYS A 66 3.89 8.38 -9.99
CA CYS A 66 3.87 8.97 -8.66
C CYS A 66 3.94 7.92 -7.58
N ASP A 67 4.43 8.30 -6.40
CA ASP A 67 4.40 7.43 -5.25
C ASP A 67 2.95 7.27 -4.79
N VAL A 68 2.37 6.12 -5.13
CA VAL A 68 0.98 5.74 -4.82
C VAL A 68 0.70 5.69 -3.32
N SER A 69 1.73 5.65 -2.49
CA SER A 69 1.57 5.55 -1.04
C SER A 69 1.54 6.91 -0.34
N THR A 70 2.13 7.95 -0.93
CA THR A 70 2.28 9.24 -0.25
C THR A 70 1.87 10.46 -1.07
N SER A 71 1.61 10.34 -2.37
CA SER A 71 1.42 11.50 -3.25
C SER A 71 0.13 11.48 -4.07
N ILE A 72 -0.40 12.67 -4.35
CA ILE A 72 -1.59 12.91 -5.17
C ILE A 72 -1.26 13.74 -6.41
N ILE A 73 -2.06 13.59 -7.46
CA ILE A 73 -1.94 14.31 -8.73
C ILE A 73 -2.87 15.52 -8.68
N ILE A 74 -2.33 16.74 -8.56
CA ILE A 74 -3.15 17.96 -8.49
C ILE A 74 -3.37 18.56 -9.89
N ASN A 75 -2.34 18.58 -10.74
CA ASN A 75 -2.34 19.37 -11.98
C ASN A 75 -1.85 18.60 -13.21
N GLU A 76 -2.11 17.29 -13.34
CA GLU A 76 -1.64 16.39 -14.44
C GLU A 76 -0.13 16.40 -14.75
N THR A 77 0.65 17.29 -14.13
CA THR A 77 2.02 17.71 -14.48
C THR A 77 2.95 17.66 -13.28
N SER A 78 2.40 17.48 -12.08
CA SER A 78 3.17 17.40 -10.84
C SER A 78 2.39 16.62 -9.79
N CYS A 79 3.13 15.91 -8.95
CA CYS A 79 2.61 15.21 -7.79
C CYS A 79 3.02 15.92 -6.51
N VAL A 80 2.11 15.91 -5.54
CA VAL A 80 2.29 16.57 -4.26
C VAL A 80 2.06 15.55 -3.15
N GLN A 81 2.92 15.60 -2.14
CA GLN A 81 2.86 14.67 -1.03
C GLN A 81 1.73 15.05 -0.06
N CYS A 82 0.98 14.04 0.39
CA CYS A 82 -0.06 14.20 1.40
C CYS A 82 0.55 14.61 2.75
N PRO A 83 -0.18 15.38 3.57
CA PRO A 83 0.25 15.70 4.92
C PRO A 83 0.32 14.44 5.80
N LEU A 84 1.11 14.52 6.88
CA LEU A 84 1.24 13.43 7.85
C LEU A 84 -0.13 12.98 8.38
N GLY A 85 -0.32 11.67 8.51
CA GLY A 85 -1.60 11.07 8.95
C GLY A 85 -2.66 10.97 7.86
N HIS A 86 -2.34 11.31 6.60
CA HIS A 86 -3.23 11.13 5.45
C HIS A 86 -2.61 10.19 4.43
N ALA A 87 -3.45 9.36 3.82
CA ALA A 87 -3.10 8.47 2.73
C ALA A 87 -3.87 8.88 1.45
N PRO A 88 -3.25 8.79 0.27
CA PRO A 88 -3.94 9.05 -0.99
C PRO A 88 -5.04 8.01 -1.27
N ASP A 89 -6.07 8.45 -1.96
CA ASP A 89 -7.13 7.60 -2.53
C ASP A 89 -6.59 6.66 -3.63
N GLU A 90 -7.35 5.63 -4.03
CA GLU A 90 -6.97 4.75 -5.13
C GLU A 90 -6.88 5.48 -6.48
N ASP A 91 -7.62 6.59 -6.63
CA ASP A 91 -7.53 7.48 -7.80
C ASP A 91 -6.39 8.53 -7.67
N LEU A 92 -5.67 8.59 -6.54
CA LEU A 92 -4.61 9.58 -6.24
C LEU A 92 -5.05 11.05 -6.41
N LEU A 93 -6.35 11.34 -6.27
CA LEU A 93 -6.90 12.70 -6.43
C LEU A 93 -7.08 13.42 -5.09
N VAL A 94 -7.29 12.68 -4.01
CA VAL A 94 -7.64 13.22 -2.69
C VAL A 94 -6.81 12.52 -1.61
N CYS A 95 -6.34 13.29 -0.64
CA CYS A 95 -5.73 12.76 0.58
C CYS A 95 -6.84 12.48 1.60
N ARG A 96 -7.01 11.22 2.02
CA ARG A 96 -7.94 10.82 3.08
C ARG A 96 -7.21 10.66 4.41
N PRO A 97 -7.80 11.08 5.54
CA PRO A 97 -7.21 10.83 6.86
C PRO A 97 -7.22 9.33 7.19
N ILE A 98 -6.12 8.83 7.76
CA ILE A 98 -6.01 7.45 8.23
C ILE A 98 -6.72 7.38 9.58
N LEU A 99 -7.85 6.67 9.64
CA LEU A 99 -8.54 6.45 10.91
C LEU A 99 -7.72 5.49 11.79
N PRO A 100 -7.55 5.79 13.09
CA PRO A 100 -6.92 4.86 14.01
C PRO A 100 -7.81 3.62 14.13
N THR A 101 -7.33 2.49 13.63
CA THR A 101 -7.95 1.19 13.91
C THR A 101 -7.72 0.90 15.38
N THR A 102 -8.77 0.99 16.19
CA THR A 102 -8.73 0.50 17.56
C THR A 102 -8.44 -1.00 17.51
N LEU A 103 -7.46 -1.45 18.29
CA LEU A 103 -7.23 -2.88 18.49
C LEU A 103 -8.53 -3.47 19.02
N GLU A 104 -9.22 -4.25 18.20
CA GLU A 104 -10.48 -4.89 18.59
C GLU A 104 -10.20 -5.78 19.81
N TYR A 105 -10.81 -5.47 20.96
CA TYR A 105 -10.59 -6.21 22.21
C TYR A 105 -10.98 -7.69 22.10
N ASP A 106 -11.83 -8.02 21.12
CA ASP A 106 -12.29 -9.39 20.83
C ASP A 106 -11.30 -10.18 19.95
N SER A 107 -10.17 -9.57 19.58
CA SER A 107 -9.13 -10.27 18.86
C SER A 107 -8.46 -11.30 19.79
N PRO A 108 -8.39 -12.59 19.40
CA PRO A 108 -7.79 -13.64 20.23
C PRO A 108 -6.33 -13.33 20.58
N TRP A 109 -5.63 -12.57 19.74
CA TRP A 109 -4.26 -12.09 19.96
C TRP A 109 -4.12 -11.13 21.15
N VAL A 110 -5.19 -10.43 21.53
CA VAL A 110 -5.23 -9.53 22.69
C VAL A 110 -5.70 -10.27 23.94
N VAL A 111 -6.70 -11.14 23.78
CA VAL A 111 -7.29 -11.88 24.90
C VAL A 111 -6.33 -12.91 25.49
N LEU A 112 -5.57 -13.63 24.64
CA LEU A 112 -4.66 -14.69 25.08
C LEU A 112 -3.56 -14.18 26.04
N PRO A 113 -2.78 -13.14 25.71
CA PRO A 113 -1.79 -12.57 26.64
C PRO A 113 -2.42 -12.00 27.92
N ALA A 114 -3.55 -11.30 27.78
CA ALA A 114 -4.23 -10.69 28.94
C ALA A 114 -4.71 -11.75 29.94
N ALA A 115 -5.25 -12.86 29.46
CA ALA A 115 -5.66 -13.98 30.31
C ALA A 115 -4.46 -14.66 30.97
N PHE A 116 -3.36 -14.86 30.25
CA PHE A 116 -2.14 -15.45 30.81
C PHE A 116 -1.57 -14.59 31.95
N SER A 117 -1.50 -13.26 31.75
CA SER A 117 -1.07 -12.33 32.81
C SER A 117 -1.98 -12.36 34.03
N ALA A 118 -3.30 -12.42 33.83
CA ALA A 118 -4.26 -12.50 34.94
C ALA A 118 -4.09 -13.79 35.76
N VAL A 119 -3.87 -14.93 35.10
CA VAL A 119 -3.62 -16.22 35.77
C VAL A 119 -2.32 -16.19 36.56
N GLY A 120 -1.25 -15.62 36.00
CA GLY A 120 0.03 -15.43 36.70
C GLY A 120 -0.13 -14.64 37.99
N ILE A 121 -0.80 -13.47 37.93
CA ILE A 121 -1.05 -12.63 39.10
C ILE A 121 -1.83 -13.38 40.19
N VAL A 122 -2.87 -14.12 39.81
CA VAL A 122 -3.66 -14.91 40.77
C VAL A 122 -2.81 -16.01 41.42
N ALA A 123 -1.95 -16.68 40.65
CA ALA A 123 -1.04 -17.68 41.18
C ALA A 123 -0.01 -17.07 42.15
N THR A 124 0.56 -15.91 41.83
CA THR A 124 1.49 -15.19 42.71
C THR A 124 0.80 -14.81 44.02
N LEU A 125 -0.41 -14.25 43.96
CA LEU A 125 -1.18 -13.87 45.16
C LEU A 125 -1.52 -15.10 46.03
N PHE A 126 -1.85 -16.23 45.41
CA PHE A 126 -2.13 -17.46 46.14
C PHE A 126 -0.90 -17.98 46.88
N VAL A 127 0.26 -18.05 46.22
CA VAL A 127 1.52 -18.46 46.84
C VAL A 127 1.88 -17.52 47.98
N VAL A 128 1.76 -16.20 47.77
CA VAL A 128 2.00 -15.19 48.79
C VAL A 128 1.06 -15.36 49.99
N GLY A 129 -0.23 -15.62 49.77
CA GLY A 129 -1.21 -15.85 50.84
C GLY A 129 -0.91 -17.08 51.68
N VAL A 130 -0.63 -18.22 51.04
CA VAL A 130 -0.23 -19.46 51.73
C VAL A 130 1.07 -19.28 52.48
N ILE A 131 2.03 -18.55 51.91
CA ILE A 131 3.24 -18.15 52.62
C ILE A 131 2.84 -17.31 53.82
N PHE A 132 2.09 -16.22 53.72
CA PHE A 132 1.76 -15.39 54.89
C PHE A 132 1.10 -16.16 56.04
N GLU A 133 0.16 -17.07 55.75
CA GLU A 133 -0.47 -17.89 56.79
C GLU A 133 0.50 -18.88 57.44
N ASN A 134 1.39 -19.52 56.68
CA ASN A 134 2.43 -20.42 57.22
C ASN A 134 3.68 -19.68 57.72
N HIS A 135 3.93 -18.45 57.29
CA HIS A 135 5.16 -17.70 57.48
C HIS A 135 5.11 -16.86 58.74
N PHE A 136 3.94 -16.59 59.35
CA PHE A 136 3.95 -16.19 60.76
C PHE A 136 4.73 -17.21 61.62
N PHE A 137 4.73 -18.49 61.24
CA PHE A 137 5.54 -19.54 61.87
C PHE A 137 6.98 -19.63 61.32
N ILE A 138 7.23 -19.37 60.02
CA ILE A 138 8.53 -19.59 59.36
C ILE A 138 9.44 -18.33 59.32
N THR A 139 8.90 -17.10 59.41
CA THR A 139 9.70 -15.85 59.36
C THR A 139 10.75 -15.77 60.47
N PHE A 140 10.58 -16.52 61.56
CA PHE A 140 11.58 -16.59 62.63
C PHE A 140 12.90 -17.28 62.21
N HIS A 141 12.99 -17.99 61.07
CA HIS A 141 14.19 -18.79 60.76
C HIS A 141 14.74 -18.89 59.31
N GLY A 142 14.21 -18.26 58.23
CA GLY A 142 14.94 -18.42 56.95
C GLY A 142 14.48 -17.74 55.66
N ARG A 143 15.41 -16.92 55.12
CA ARG A 143 15.73 -16.51 53.72
C ARG A 143 14.62 -15.99 52.77
N PRO A 144 14.58 -14.66 52.51
CA PRO A 144 13.70 -14.04 51.50
C PRO A 144 14.25 -14.04 50.05
N ALA A 145 15.34 -14.77 49.73
CA ALA A 145 16.09 -14.57 48.48
C ALA A 145 15.63 -15.43 47.28
N GLU A 146 14.79 -16.44 47.47
CA GLU A 146 14.40 -17.38 46.40
C GLU A 146 13.24 -16.89 45.52
N ILE A 147 12.41 -15.98 46.04
CA ILE A 147 11.18 -15.48 45.38
C ILE A 147 11.52 -14.56 44.20
N LEU A 148 12.53 -13.69 44.35
CA LEU A 148 13.00 -12.78 43.30
C LEU A 148 13.61 -13.52 42.10
N ASN A 149 14.18 -14.71 42.33
CA ASN A 149 14.73 -15.54 41.25
C ASN A 149 13.63 -16.23 40.43
N PHE A 150 12.44 -16.46 41.00
CA PHE A 150 11.32 -17.08 40.32
C PHE A 150 10.59 -16.07 39.41
N GLU A 151 10.29 -14.86 39.91
CA GLU A 151 9.75 -13.77 39.09
C GLU A 151 10.67 -13.42 37.92
N LYS A 152 11.99 -13.38 38.16
CA LYS A 152 12.96 -13.09 37.11
C LYS A 152 12.96 -14.18 36.03
N LYS A 153 12.84 -15.45 36.43
CA LYS A 153 12.79 -16.57 35.48
C LYS A 153 11.49 -16.60 34.70
N GLU A 154 10.37 -16.25 35.33
CA GLU A 154 9.08 -16.11 34.66
C GLU A 154 9.10 -14.96 33.64
N TYR A 155 9.66 -13.80 34.00
CA TYR A 155 9.88 -12.67 33.08
C TYR A 155 10.81 -13.05 31.93
N GLU A 156 11.90 -13.77 32.18
CA GLU A 156 12.85 -14.22 31.16
C GLU A 156 12.20 -15.26 30.22
N THR A 157 11.37 -16.17 30.73
CA THR A 157 10.56 -17.07 29.90
C THR A 157 9.47 -16.36 29.12
N LEU A 158 8.81 -15.35 29.71
CA LEU A 158 7.83 -14.52 29.03
C LEU A 158 8.48 -13.65 27.97
N GLU A 159 9.72 -13.21 28.18
CA GLU A 159 10.52 -12.51 27.18
C GLU A 159 10.91 -13.46 26.05
N GLU A 160 11.28 -14.71 26.32
CA GLU A 160 11.55 -15.72 25.28
C GLU A 160 10.26 -16.15 24.54
N ILE A 161 9.12 -16.27 25.22
CA ILE A 161 7.82 -16.53 24.58
C ILE A 161 7.36 -15.31 23.79
N SER A 162 7.56 -14.10 24.31
CA SER A 162 7.34 -12.84 23.60
C SER A 162 8.24 -12.77 22.37
N LYS A 163 9.53 -13.13 22.48
CA LYS A 163 10.42 -13.27 21.33
C LYS A 163 9.97 -14.39 20.39
N ALA A 164 9.38 -15.49 20.85
CA ALA A 164 8.84 -16.52 19.96
C ALA A 164 7.52 -16.10 19.28
N VAL A 165 6.73 -15.23 19.91
CA VAL A 165 5.46 -14.69 19.40
C VAL A 165 5.70 -13.49 18.48
N TRP A 166 6.69 -12.65 18.77
CA TRP A 166 7.03 -11.42 18.06
C TRP A 166 8.24 -11.57 17.11
N LEU A 167 9.23 -12.41 17.45
CA LEU A 167 10.35 -12.84 16.58
C LEU A 167 10.23 -14.30 16.11
N GLY A 168 9.07 -14.94 16.27
CA GLY A 168 8.71 -16.12 15.48
C GLY A 168 8.63 -15.71 14.02
N ASP A 169 9.79 -15.67 13.38
CA ASP A 169 10.09 -15.37 11.99
C ASP A 169 9.06 -14.48 11.31
N ALA A 170 9.45 -13.23 11.04
CA ALA A 170 8.76 -12.32 10.12
C ALA A 170 8.65 -12.85 8.66
N LEU A 171 8.81 -14.17 8.42
CA LEU A 171 8.92 -14.78 7.11
C LEU A 171 7.80 -15.80 6.75
N PRO A 172 7.12 -16.53 7.67
CA PRO A 172 5.94 -17.33 7.30
C PRO A 172 4.57 -16.68 7.60
N TRP A 173 4.45 -15.82 8.63
CA TRP A 173 3.14 -15.30 9.07
C TRP A 173 2.69 -14.06 8.29
N VAL A 174 3.62 -13.16 7.94
CA VAL A 174 3.32 -11.98 7.09
C VAL A 174 3.02 -12.42 5.64
N THR A 175 3.64 -13.50 5.18
CA THR A 175 3.35 -14.12 3.88
C THR A 175 1.99 -14.85 3.87
N LEU A 176 1.57 -15.45 4.99
CA LEU A 176 0.22 -16.01 5.16
C LEU A 176 -0.86 -14.92 5.27
N GLN A 177 -0.61 -13.78 5.91
CA GLN A 177 -1.54 -12.64 5.89
C GLN A 177 -1.65 -12.00 4.49
N SER A 178 -0.57 -11.98 3.71
CA SER A 178 -0.57 -11.55 2.30
C SER A 178 -1.34 -12.52 1.38
N LEU A 179 -1.33 -13.83 1.68
CA LEU A 179 -2.11 -14.84 0.96
C LEU A 179 -3.58 -14.90 1.42
N ALA A 180 -3.86 -14.71 2.72
CA ALA A 180 -5.22 -14.67 3.26
C ALA A 180 -5.97 -13.38 2.90
N GLY A 181 -5.26 -12.24 2.79
CA GLY A 181 -5.81 -10.99 2.25
C GLY A 181 -6.13 -11.02 0.76
N LYS A 182 -5.75 -12.10 0.05
CA LYS A 182 -6.12 -12.37 -1.35
C LYS A 182 -7.34 -13.28 -1.52
N VAL A 183 -7.91 -13.77 -0.41
CA VAL A 183 -9.14 -14.58 -0.39
C VAL A 183 -10.36 -13.77 0.07
N THR A 184 -10.15 -12.56 0.61
CA THR A 184 -11.22 -11.62 1.00
C THR A 184 -11.05 -10.21 0.40
N ARG A 185 -10.55 -10.11 -0.84
CA ARG A 185 -10.81 -8.99 -1.74
C ARG A 185 -10.82 -9.45 -3.19
#